data_AF-A0A959TRE7-F1
#
_entry.id   AF-A0A959TRE7-F1
#
_cell.length_a   1.000
_cell.length_b   1.000
_cell.length_c   1.000
_cell.angle_alpha   90.00
_cell.angle_beta   90.00
_cell.angle_gamma   90.00
#
_symmetry.space_group_name_H-M   'P 1'
#
loop_
_entity.id
_entity.type
_entity.pdbx_description
1 polymer ?
#
loop_
_entity_poly.entity_id
_entity_poly.type
_entity_poly.pdbx_seq_one_letter_code
_entity_poly.pdbx_strand_id
1 'polypeptide(L)'
;MTRTALAAFGLVGARMVMGQGMSDHFVTTWKTDNPGTSNSTSITIPTHPNETYNYDVDWNNDGVFDQLGITGDVTHDFGSAGTYTIRILGVFPRIYFNNSGDRRKILDVERWGSTVWSSMQNAFYGCTRLDVSAPDTPDLNWVLSCEGMFRSCSQLVGSAAFNYWNVGNVTNMASMFRGTQHFDQNIGSWNVSAVTNMETMFGQADSFNQPIGAWDVGNVTHMWFMFDEAWSFNQPIGAWDVSNVTHMVAMFRRAYAFDQPIGSWDVSNVMEMSYMFHYASAFNQPIGSWDVSGVSDMGSMFSSAESFDRSLEHWDISSLLGAGGMLNFSGLSIVSYDSTLIGWARLDPGETQIPQDLSLGALGLTYCHGFAARDSLMLVHGWTITDDGPDPNCTIDLCPEDINGDGLVKYAGAANDRDLILQFIGGTIPTNVVPCSGCPEDVNGDGVVKYSGADNDRDLLLQRIGGTVPTSVYVCP
;
A
#
# COMPACT_ATOMS: atom_id res chain seq x y z
N MET A 1 27.87 -11.29 -54.98
CA MET A 1 26.81 -10.88 -54.04
C MET A 1 27.48 -10.37 -52.78
N THR A 2 27.53 -9.05 -52.59
CA THR A 2 27.72 -8.40 -51.29
C THR A 2 27.49 -6.91 -51.53
N ARG A 3 26.25 -6.48 -51.31
CA ARG A 3 25.88 -5.07 -51.17
C ARG A 3 26.16 -4.68 -49.72
N THR A 4 27.14 -3.84 -49.48
CA THR A 4 27.31 -3.18 -48.18
C THR A 4 26.41 -1.94 -48.18
N ALA A 5 25.27 -2.05 -47.51
CA ALA A 5 24.39 -0.93 -47.25
C ALA A 5 25.00 -0.09 -46.12
N LEU A 6 25.27 1.17 -46.43
CA LEU A 6 25.62 2.21 -45.47
C LEU A 6 24.35 2.53 -44.67
N ALA A 7 24.33 2.17 -43.38
CA ALA A 7 23.23 2.49 -42.48
C ALA A 7 23.21 4.01 -42.23
N ALA A 8 22.14 4.65 -42.69
CA ALA A 8 21.81 6.02 -42.33
C ALA A 8 21.38 6.05 -40.85
N PHE A 9 22.26 6.53 -39.98
CA PHE A 9 21.86 7.02 -38.67
C PHE A 9 21.09 8.32 -38.88
N GLY A 10 19.77 8.25 -38.80
CA GLY A 10 18.89 9.41 -38.66
C GLY A 10 19.10 10.04 -37.30
N LEU A 11 20.10 10.91 -37.16
CA LEU A 11 20.11 11.92 -36.11
C LEU A 11 18.95 12.88 -36.43
N VAL A 12 17.79 12.68 -35.81
CA VAL A 12 16.82 13.75 -35.70
C VAL A 12 17.41 14.73 -34.69
N GLY A 13 18.24 15.63 -35.22
CA GLY A 13 18.63 16.83 -34.51
C GLY A 13 17.37 17.63 -34.23
N ALA A 14 16.92 17.59 -32.98
CA ALA A 14 16.10 18.65 -32.45
C ALA A 14 16.97 19.92 -32.47
N ARG A 15 16.85 20.68 -33.56
CA ARG A 15 17.20 22.10 -33.60
C ARG A 15 16.31 22.77 -32.56
N MET A 16 16.80 22.87 -31.33
CA MET A 16 16.29 23.83 -30.36
C MET A 16 16.51 25.20 -31.00
N VAL A 17 15.41 25.86 -31.36
CA VAL A 17 15.42 27.24 -31.82
C VAL A 17 15.95 28.07 -30.66
N MET A 18 17.24 28.40 -30.69
CA MET A 18 17.80 29.49 -29.90
C MET A 18 17.16 30.78 -30.40
N GLY A 19 16.32 31.40 -29.58
CA GLY A 19 15.71 32.67 -29.93
C GLY A 19 14.55 33.11 -29.06
N GLN A 20 14.68 33.08 -27.73
CA GLN A 20 14.32 34.13 -26.77
C GLN A 20 15.13 33.84 -25.49
N GLY A 21 15.79 34.82 -24.88
CA GLY A 21 16.65 34.60 -23.71
C GLY A 21 15.91 33.85 -22.61
N MET A 22 16.57 32.89 -21.95
CA MET A 22 16.04 32.31 -20.71
C MET A 22 15.75 33.48 -19.77
N SER A 23 14.50 33.63 -19.38
CA SER A 23 14.10 34.63 -18.41
C SER A 23 14.55 34.13 -17.04
N ASP A 24 15.47 34.84 -16.39
CA ASP A 24 16.00 34.51 -15.05
C ASP A 24 14.96 34.60 -13.92
N HIS A 25 13.76 35.06 -14.25
CA HIS A 25 12.70 35.38 -13.30
C HIS A 25 11.80 34.19 -12.96
N PHE A 26 11.43 34.08 -11.68
CA PHE A 26 10.30 33.25 -11.24
C PHE A 26 8.99 33.98 -11.57
N VAL A 27 8.12 33.35 -12.35
CA VAL A 27 6.90 33.98 -12.89
C VAL A 27 5.68 33.24 -12.39
N THR A 28 4.74 33.98 -11.81
CA THR A 28 3.50 33.41 -11.25
C THR A 28 2.30 34.27 -11.60
N THR A 29 1.14 33.62 -11.75
CA THR A 29 -0.14 34.29 -11.99
C THR A 29 -1.07 34.14 -10.80
N TRP A 30 -1.74 35.23 -10.45
CA TRP A 30 -2.55 35.38 -9.26
C TRP A 30 -3.90 36.02 -9.56
N LYS A 31 -4.91 35.70 -8.75
CA LYS A 31 -6.25 36.30 -8.80
C LYS A 31 -6.62 36.89 -7.44
N THR A 32 -6.66 38.21 -7.37
CA THR A 32 -6.71 38.99 -6.10
C THR A 32 -8.03 38.80 -5.35
N ASP A 33 -9.14 38.56 -6.06
CA ASP A 33 -10.48 38.42 -5.51
C ASP A 33 -10.82 36.98 -5.09
N ASN A 34 -9.87 36.03 -5.21
CA ASN A 34 -10.00 34.72 -4.59
C ASN A 34 -9.87 34.82 -3.05
N PRO A 35 -10.50 33.92 -2.28
CA PRO A 35 -10.41 33.94 -0.82
C PRO A 35 -8.97 33.81 -0.31
N GLY A 36 -8.56 34.73 0.57
CA GLY A 36 -7.23 34.77 1.18
C GLY A 36 -7.20 35.70 2.40
N THR A 37 -6.02 35.95 2.94
CA THR A 37 -5.81 36.87 4.07
C THR A 37 -5.76 38.33 3.64
N SER A 38 -5.25 38.62 2.44
CA SER A 38 -5.27 39.99 1.92
C SER A 38 -6.63 40.35 1.29
N ASN A 39 -6.90 41.64 1.12
CA ASN A 39 -8.17 42.13 0.56
C ASN A 39 -8.38 41.73 -0.92
N SER A 40 -9.55 42.01 -1.50
CA SER A 40 -9.93 41.57 -2.86
C SER A 40 -9.13 42.20 -4.01
N THR A 41 -8.31 43.23 -3.75
CA THR A 41 -7.46 43.90 -4.75
C THR A 41 -5.98 43.64 -4.50
N SER A 42 -5.64 42.80 -3.51
CA SER A 42 -4.27 42.56 -3.09
C SER A 42 -3.88 41.08 -3.16
N ILE A 43 -2.56 40.84 -3.17
CA ILE A 43 -1.95 39.54 -2.87
C ILE A 43 -0.82 39.72 -1.86
N THR A 44 -0.54 38.67 -1.10
CA THR A 44 0.64 38.54 -0.25
C THR A 44 1.53 37.40 -0.77
N ILE A 45 2.80 37.70 -1.03
CA ILE A 45 3.84 36.70 -1.33
C ILE A 45 4.43 36.25 0.01
N PRO A 46 4.23 34.98 0.42
CA PRO A 46 4.70 34.50 1.72
C PRO A 46 6.12 33.95 1.66
N THR A 47 6.89 34.23 2.72
CA THR A 47 8.27 33.82 2.94
C THR A 47 8.38 33.02 4.24
N HIS A 48 9.47 32.26 4.39
CA HIS A 48 9.73 31.56 5.64
C HIS A 48 10.60 32.38 6.60
N PRO A 49 10.26 32.50 7.90
CA PRO A 49 10.96 33.40 8.82
C PRO A 49 12.44 33.04 9.11
N ASN A 50 12.84 31.79 8.90
CA ASN A 50 14.21 31.32 9.16
C ASN A 50 15.12 31.26 7.92
N GLU A 51 14.73 31.91 6.83
CA GLU A 51 15.55 32.00 5.61
C GLU A 51 15.87 33.47 5.31
N THR A 52 16.95 33.70 4.55
CA THR A 52 17.36 35.06 4.16
C THR A 52 16.78 35.39 2.79
N TYR A 53 16.02 36.48 2.72
CA TYR A 53 15.41 36.98 1.51
C TYR A 53 16.06 38.31 1.11
N ASN A 54 16.23 38.52 -0.18
CA ASN A 54 16.58 39.80 -0.77
C ASN A 54 16.17 39.76 -2.24
N TYR A 55 14.90 40.08 -2.49
CA TYR A 55 14.28 39.93 -3.80
C TYR A 55 13.53 41.19 -4.24
N ASP A 56 13.37 41.30 -5.54
CA ASP A 56 12.67 42.38 -6.22
C ASP A 56 11.42 41.80 -6.89
N VAL A 57 10.36 42.61 -6.97
CA VAL A 57 9.09 42.23 -7.63
C VAL A 57 8.71 43.25 -8.71
N ASP A 58 8.43 42.73 -9.90
CA ASP A 58 7.76 43.41 -11.01
C ASP A 58 6.28 42.96 -10.95
N TRP A 59 5.40 43.84 -10.45
CA TRP A 59 4.02 43.51 -10.09
C TRP A 59 3.11 43.42 -11.32
N ASN A 60 3.45 44.09 -12.41
CA ASN A 60 2.62 44.16 -13.61
C ASN A 60 3.24 43.41 -14.81
N ASN A 61 4.39 42.75 -14.61
CA ASN A 61 5.13 41.95 -15.59
C ASN A 61 5.58 42.78 -16.81
N ASP A 62 5.77 44.10 -16.65
CA ASP A 62 6.11 45.03 -17.72
C ASP A 62 7.63 45.11 -18.01
N GLY A 63 8.44 44.46 -17.17
CA GLY A 63 9.90 44.44 -17.28
C GLY A 63 10.61 45.48 -16.42
N VAL A 64 9.88 46.27 -15.63
CA VAL A 64 10.41 47.21 -14.65
C VAL A 64 10.05 46.73 -13.24
N PHE A 65 11.06 46.57 -12.39
CA PHE A 65 10.83 46.20 -10.99
C PHE A 65 10.32 47.38 -10.18
N ASP A 66 9.13 47.22 -9.60
CA ASP A 66 8.42 48.24 -8.85
C ASP A 66 8.88 48.33 -7.40
N GLN A 67 9.25 47.18 -6.82
CA GLN A 67 9.63 47.07 -5.42
C GLN A 67 10.92 46.27 -5.29
N LEU A 68 11.90 46.87 -4.62
CA LEU A 68 13.26 46.36 -4.54
C LEU A 68 13.67 46.00 -3.10
N GLY A 69 14.56 45.03 -2.95
CA GLY A 69 15.25 44.72 -1.70
C GLY A 69 14.35 44.17 -0.60
N ILE A 70 13.36 43.36 -0.95
CA ILE A 70 12.39 42.78 -0.02
C ILE A 70 13.04 41.63 0.76
N THR A 71 12.87 41.65 2.09
CA THR A 71 13.53 40.69 3.00
C THR A 71 12.56 39.79 3.77
N GLY A 72 11.29 39.77 3.41
CA GLY A 72 10.25 38.96 4.07
C GLY A 72 8.96 38.98 3.26
N ASP A 73 7.84 38.73 3.91
CA ASP A 73 6.53 38.80 3.27
C ASP A 73 6.27 40.19 2.68
N VAL A 74 5.63 40.23 1.53
CA VAL A 74 5.21 41.49 0.91
C VAL A 74 3.76 41.40 0.46
N THR A 75 2.99 42.46 0.70
CA THR A 75 1.62 42.61 0.21
C THR A 75 1.55 43.79 -0.74
N HIS A 76 0.93 43.59 -1.89
CA HIS A 76 0.73 44.62 -2.91
C HIS A 76 -0.75 44.77 -3.24
N ASP A 77 -1.21 46.01 -3.35
CA ASP A 77 -2.58 46.38 -3.74
C ASP A 77 -2.57 46.91 -5.18
N PHE A 78 -3.24 46.19 -6.08
CA PHE A 78 -3.35 46.53 -7.50
C PHE A 78 -4.39 47.64 -7.76
N GLY A 79 -5.09 48.11 -6.72
CA GLY A 79 -6.14 49.15 -6.79
C GLY A 79 -7.44 48.67 -7.44
N SER A 80 -7.44 47.52 -8.08
CA SER A 80 -8.62 46.87 -8.66
C SER A 80 -8.53 45.36 -8.52
N ALA A 81 -9.68 44.70 -8.45
CA ALA A 81 -9.71 43.24 -8.46
C ALA A 81 -9.39 42.72 -9.86
N GLY A 82 -8.56 41.69 -9.95
CA GLY A 82 -8.13 41.20 -11.25
C GLY A 82 -7.26 39.95 -11.18
N THR A 83 -6.81 39.54 -12.35
CA THR A 83 -5.79 38.49 -12.52
C THR A 83 -4.51 39.17 -13.01
N TYR A 84 -3.41 38.90 -12.32
CA TYR A 84 -2.13 39.56 -12.53
C TYR A 84 -1.02 38.52 -12.59
N THR A 85 -0.12 38.70 -13.53
CA THR A 85 1.14 37.96 -13.61
C THR A 85 2.23 38.84 -13.00
N ILE A 86 3.08 38.25 -12.16
CA ILE A 86 4.20 38.95 -11.51
C ILE A 86 5.52 38.25 -11.85
N ARG A 87 6.63 38.98 -11.72
CA ARG A 87 7.98 38.40 -11.78
C ARG A 87 8.73 38.67 -10.48
N ILE A 88 9.47 37.66 -10.02
CA ILE A 88 10.38 37.76 -8.87
C ILE A 88 11.82 37.55 -9.36
N LEU A 89 12.74 38.38 -8.86
CA LEU A 89 14.18 38.26 -9.08
C LEU A 89 14.95 38.40 -7.76
N GLY A 90 16.11 37.75 -7.65
CA GLY A 90 17.01 37.89 -6.50
C GLY A 90 17.00 36.67 -5.60
N VAL A 91 17.36 36.87 -4.32
CA VAL A 91 17.46 35.80 -3.33
C VAL A 91 16.07 35.49 -2.78
N PHE A 92 15.44 34.46 -3.36
CA PHE A 92 14.09 34.00 -3.01
C PHE A 92 14.11 32.47 -2.74
N PRO A 93 14.67 32.05 -1.59
CA PRO A 93 15.03 30.65 -1.32
C PRO A 93 13.84 29.68 -1.26
N ARG A 94 12.64 30.19 -0.91
CA ARG A 94 11.41 29.41 -0.78
C ARG A 94 10.20 30.34 -0.78
N ILE A 95 9.18 30.00 -1.56
CA ILE A 95 7.81 30.49 -1.31
C ILE A 95 7.20 29.58 -0.24
N TYR A 96 6.52 30.12 0.78
CA TYR A 96 6.11 29.31 1.93
C TYR A 96 4.64 29.51 2.32
N PHE A 97 3.73 28.92 1.55
CA PHE A 97 2.29 29.02 1.86
C PHE A 97 1.90 28.25 3.12
N ASN A 98 2.38 27.01 3.28
CA ASN A 98 2.12 26.17 4.46
C ASN A 98 0.63 26.14 4.89
N ASN A 99 -0.27 25.95 3.92
CA ASN A 99 -1.73 25.96 4.09
C ASN A 99 -2.30 27.23 4.77
N SER A 100 -1.62 28.36 4.59
CA SER A 100 -1.97 29.66 5.16
C SER A 100 -2.04 30.76 4.10
N GLY A 101 -2.22 32.02 4.53
CA GLY A 101 -2.14 33.19 3.66
C GLY A 101 -3.06 33.17 2.44
N ASP A 102 -2.55 33.72 1.35
CA ASP A 102 -3.23 33.88 0.07
C ASP A 102 -3.11 32.66 -0.86
N ARG A 103 -2.97 31.45 -0.30
CA ARG A 103 -2.77 30.20 -1.07
C ARG A 103 -3.78 29.89 -2.17
N ARG A 104 -5.00 30.44 -2.10
CA ARG A 104 -6.01 30.26 -3.17
C ARG A 104 -5.97 31.38 -4.22
N LYS A 105 -5.14 32.41 -4.00
CA LYS A 105 -4.95 33.51 -4.94
C LYS A 105 -3.90 33.18 -5.99
N ILE A 106 -2.85 32.41 -5.67
CA ILE A 106 -1.94 31.89 -6.69
C ILE A 106 -2.68 30.88 -7.57
N LEU A 107 -2.55 31.03 -8.89
CA LEU A 107 -3.21 30.21 -9.89
C LEU A 107 -2.23 29.38 -10.70
N ASP A 108 -1.04 29.92 -10.99
CA ASP A 108 -0.07 29.22 -11.83
C ASP A 108 1.37 29.60 -11.50
N VAL A 109 2.27 28.61 -11.58
CA VAL A 109 3.71 28.82 -11.75
C VAL A 109 3.99 28.69 -13.24
N GLU A 110 4.13 29.84 -13.90
CA GLU A 110 4.31 29.92 -15.35
C GLU A 110 5.77 29.67 -15.78
N ARG A 111 6.73 30.00 -14.90
CA ARG A 111 8.15 29.73 -15.08
C ARG A 111 8.89 29.65 -13.75
N TRP A 112 9.83 28.74 -13.64
CA TRP A 112 10.73 28.65 -12.49
C TRP A 112 11.87 29.66 -12.54
N GLY A 113 12.39 29.95 -13.74
CA GLY A 113 13.52 30.87 -13.92
C GLY A 113 14.82 30.33 -13.35
N SER A 114 15.74 31.22 -12.98
CA SER A 114 17.04 30.86 -12.39
C SER A 114 17.06 30.93 -10.86
N THR A 115 15.89 30.94 -10.21
CA THR A 115 15.79 30.99 -8.76
C THR A 115 16.42 29.74 -8.16
N VAL A 116 17.37 29.94 -7.24
CA VAL A 116 18.02 28.87 -6.49
C VAL A 116 17.19 28.60 -5.24
N TRP A 117 16.63 27.39 -5.15
CA TRP A 117 15.78 26.98 -4.04
C TRP A 117 16.62 26.28 -2.97
N SER A 118 16.52 26.74 -1.71
CA SER A 118 17.16 26.03 -0.58
C SER A 118 16.26 24.96 0.01
N SER A 119 14.94 25.09 -0.16
CA SER A 119 13.96 24.12 0.30
C SER A 119 12.66 24.26 -0.50
N MET A 120 11.97 23.15 -0.73
CA MET A 120 10.61 23.13 -1.26
C MET A 120 9.58 22.68 -0.21
N GLN A 121 10.01 22.53 1.04
CA GLN A 121 9.14 22.07 2.12
C GLN A 121 7.95 23.01 2.31
N ASN A 122 6.74 22.46 2.16
CA ASN A 122 5.44 23.13 2.27
C ASN A 122 5.28 24.36 1.36
N ALA A 123 6.04 24.41 0.26
CA ALA A 123 6.13 25.62 -0.56
C ALA A 123 4.77 26.08 -1.09
N PHE A 124 4.02 25.16 -1.71
CA PHE A 124 2.67 25.37 -2.23
C PHE A 124 1.61 24.59 -1.47
N TYR A 125 1.89 24.18 -0.23
CA TYR A 125 0.92 23.42 0.57
C TYR A 125 -0.41 24.20 0.70
N GLY A 126 -1.50 23.56 0.27
CA GLY A 126 -2.86 24.06 0.38
C GLY A 126 -3.25 25.03 -0.74
N CYS A 127 -2.41 25.20 -1.76
CA CYS A 127 -2.73 26.00 -2.94
C CYS A 127 -3.73 25.26 -3.84
N THR A 128 -4.98 25.14 -3.38
CA THR A 128 -6.03 24.32 -4.03
C THR A 128 -6.44 24.77 -5.43
N ARG A 129 -5.93 25.91 -5.93
CA ARG A 129 -6.22 26.46 -7.26
C ARG A 129 -4.98 26.57 -8.15
N LEU A 130 -3.83 26.13 -7.63
CA LEU A 130 -2.57 26.20 -8.33
C LEU A 130 -2.46 25.09 -9.37
N ASP A 131 -2.02 25.48 -10.56
CA ASP A 131 -1.37 24.61 -11.53
C ASP A 131 0.12 24.99 -11.68
N VAL A 132 0.89 24.14 -12.36
CA VAL A 132 2.29 24.41 -12.73
C VAL A 132 2.43 24.17 -14.23
N SER A 133 2.15 25.20 -15.02
CA SER A 133 2.25 25.15 -16.48
C SER A 133 3.69 25.34 -17.00
N ALA A 134 4.61 25.68 -16.11
CA ALA A 134 6.01 25.97 -16.41
C ALA A 134 6.66 24.97 -17.39
N PRO A 135 7.22 25.45 -18.52
CA PRO A 135 7.93 24.60 -19.48
C PRO A 135 9.40 24.34 -19.09
N ASP A 136 9.93 25.09 -18.12
CA ASP A 136 11.26 24.95 -17.55
C ASP A 136 11.22 24.15 -16.23
N THR A 137 12.40 23.89 -15.66
CA THR A 137 12.57 23.09 -14.43
C THR A 137 13.12 23.95 -13.30
N PRO A 138 12.70 23.75 -12.04
CA PRO A 138 13.31 24.42 -10.89
C PRO A 138 14.76 23.96 -10.68
N ASP A 139 15.63 24.88 -10.21
CA ASP A 139 16.95 24.51 -9.69
C ASP A 139 16.83 23.96 -8.26
N LEU A 140 16.78 22.63 -8.14
CA LEU A 140 16.65 21.92 -6.88
C LEU A 140 17.99 21.39 -6.33
N ASN A 141 19.14 21.85 -6.86
CA ASN A 141 20.45 21.28 -6.49
C ASN A 141 20.75 21.35 -4.98
N TRP A 142 20.16 22.30 -4.25
CA TRP A 142 20.35 22.50 -2.81
C TRP A 142 19.15 22.04 -1.96
N VAL A 143 18.12 21.49 -2.59
CA VAL A 143 16.89 21.06 -1.91
C VAL A 143 17.06 19.64 -1.39
N LEU A 144 17.03 19.50 -0.07
CA LEU A 144 17.03 18.19 0.60
C LEU A 144 15.61 17.68 0.90
N SER A 145 14.61 18.56 0.93
CA SER A 145 13.23 18.20 1.25
C SER A 145 12.24 18.88 0.30
N CYS A 146 11.42 18.05 -0.34
CA CYS A 146 10.21 18.43 -1.08
C CYS A 146 8.94 18.09 -0.29
N GLU A 147 9.08 17.85 1.02
CA GLU A 147 7.97 17.46 1.87
C GLU A 147 6.80 18.44 1.76
N GLY A 148 5.62 17.91 1.43
CA GLY A 148 4.40 18.69 1.33
C GLY A 148 4.41 19.79 0.26
N MET A 149 5.37 19.80 -0.67
CA MET A 149 5.52 20.87 -1.66
C MET A 149 4.20 21.20 -2.37
N PHE A 150 3.46 20.18 -2.82
CA PHE A 150 2.16 20.31 -3.49
C PHE A 150 1.01 19.66 -2.71
N ARG A 151 1.18 19.44 -1.40
CA ARG A 151 0.11 18.88 -0.58
C ARG A 151 -1.18 19.69 -0.75
N SER A 152 -2.30 19.01 -0.98
CA SER A 152 -3.62 19.61 -1.20
C SER A 152 -3.69 20.62 -2.34
N CYS A 153 -2.81 20.54 -3.34
CA CYS A 153 -2.97 21.25 -4.62
C CYS A 153 -3.95 20.48 -5.52
N SER A 154 -5.24 20.51 -5.17
CA SER A 154 -6.29 19.73 -5.83
C SER A 154 -6.53 20.07 -7.30
N GLN A 155 -5.97 21.17 -7.81
CA GLN A 155 -6.08 21.59 -9.22
C GLN A 155 -4.75 21.44 -9.99
N LEU A 156 -3.72 20.87 -9.36
CA LEU A 156 -2.44 20.65 -10.02
C LEU A 156 -2.61 19.63 -11.14
N VAL A 157 -2.37 20.06 -12.38
CA VAL A 157 -2.29 19.21 -13.58
C VAL A 157 -0.83 19.01 -13.95
N GLY A 158 -0.03 20.07 -13.86
CA GLY A 158 1.38 20.09 -14.19
C GLY A 158 1.66 20.12 -15.70
N SER A 159 2.94 20.08 -16.04
CA SER A 159 3.44 20.07 -17.42
C SER A 159 4.38 18.88 -17.66
N ALA A 160 4.71 18.62 -18.93
CA ALA A 160 5.71 17.62 -19.29
C ALA A 160 7.12 17.92 -18.70
N ALA A 161 7.36 19.14 -18.21
CA ALA A 161 8.62 19.53 -17.59
C ALA A 161 8.89 18.78 -16.27
N PHE A 162 7.86 18.30 -15.57
CA PHE A 162 8.00 17.53 -14.33
C PHE A 162 8.96 16.35 -14.47
N ASN A 163 8.94 15.65 -15.61
CA ASN A 163 9.80 14.50 -15.85
C ASN A 163 11.32 14.84 -15.83
N TYR A 164 11.67 16.11 -16.00
CA TYR A 164 13.06 16.58 -16.11
C TYR A 164 13.58 17.26 -14.84
N TRP A 165 12.81 17.25 -13.75
CA TRP A 165 13.25 17.83 -12.49
C TRP A 165 14.43 17.06 -11.92
N ASN A 166 15.48 17.77 -11.52
CA ASN A 166 16.63 17.17 -10.85
C ASN A 166 16.36 17.02 -9.34
N VAL A 167 15.86 15.86 -8.93
CA VAL A 167 15.56 15.55 -7.51
C VAL A 167 16.65 14.70 -6.83
N GLY A 168 17.82 14.53 -7.44
CA GLY A 168 18.83 13.56 -6.99
C GLY A 168 19.45 13.80 -5.61
N ASN A 169 19.31 15.02 -5.05
CA ASN A 169 19.77 15.36 -3.69
C ASN A 169 18.64 15.33 -2.65
N VAL A 170 17.39 15.14 -3.07
CA VAL A 170 16.24 15.13 -2.17
C VAL A 170 16.24 13.83 -1.37
N THR A 171 16.15 13.95 -0.05
CA THR A 171 16.08 12.80 0.88
C THR A 171 14.68 12.60 1.46
N ASN A 172 13.84 13.64 1.45
CA ASN A 172 12.48 13.60 1.98
C ASN A 172 11.44 14.08 0.94
N MET A 173 10.54 13.18 0.55
CA MET A 173 9.43 13.45 -0.38
C MET A 173 8.05 13.24 0.27
N ALA A 174 7.99 13.18 1.61
CA ALA A 174 6.77 12.92 2.34
C ALA A 174 5.64 13.89 1.95
N SER A 175 4.45 13.36 1.67
CA SER A 175 3.25 14.12 1.30
C SER A 175 3.40 15.07 0.10
N MET A 176 4.44 14.94 -0.74
CA MET A 176 4.72 15.90 -1.82
C MET A 176 3.51 16.13 -2.73
N PHE A 177 2.80 15.06 -3.13
CA PHE A 177 1.61 15.09 -3.99
C PHE A 177 0.33 14.64 -3.26
N ARG A 178 0.33 14.69 -1.92
CA ARG A 178 -0.84 14.25 -1.16
C ARG A 178 -2.06 15.12 -1.47
N GLY A 179 -3.15 14.57 -2.00
CA GLY A 179 -4.38 15.30 -2.32
C GLY A 179 -4.34 16.07 -3.65
N THR A 180 -3.42 15.74 -4.57
CA THR A 180 -3.38 16.31 -5.92
C THR A 180 -4.28 15.50 -6.86
N GLN A 181 -5.57 15.81 -6.86
CA GLN A 181 -6.61 14.98 -7.50
C GLN A 181 -6.47 14.84 -9.01
N HIS A 182 -5.82 15.80 -9.69
CA HIS A 182 -5.66 15.83 -11.15
C HIS A 182 -4.24 15.61 -11.65
N PHE A 183 -3.28 15.42 -10.74
CA PHE A 183 -1.88 15.26 -11.13
C PHE A 183 -1.63 13.85 -11.67
N ASP A 184 -1.14 13.77 -12.91
CA ASP A 184 -0.79 12.53 -13.59
C ASP A 184 0.40 12.73 -14.56
N GLN A 185 1.32 13.66 -14.24
CA GLN A 185 2.49 13.90 -15.10
C GLN A 185 3.55 12.82 -14.92
N ASN A 186 4.20 12.46 -16.02
CA ASN A 186 5.31 11.51 -16.01
C ASN A 186 6.45 12.03 -15.11
N ILE A 187 6.83 11.23 -14.12
CA ILE A 187 7.94 11.44 -13.19
C ILE A 187 8.84 10.20 -13.11
N GLY A 188 8.68 9.25 -14.03
CA GLY A 188 9.41 7.98 -14.04
C GLY A 188 10.92 8.14 -14.24
N SER A 189 11.37 9.28 -14.77
CA SER A 189 12.80 9.56 -14.99
C SER A 189 13.52 10.15 -13.77
N TRP A 190 12.80 10.38 -12.66
CA TRP A 190 13.40 10.93 -11.45
C TRP A 190 14.43 9.98 -10.84
N ASN A 191 15.58 10.53 -10.47
CA ASN A 191 16.54 9.83 -9.63
C ASN A 191 16.15 10.00 -8.15
N VAL A 192 15.53 8.97 -7.57
CA VAL A 192 15.09 8.96 -6.17
C VAL A 192 16.00 8.15 -5.25
N SER A 193 17.20 7.76 -5.71
CA SER A 193 18.10 6.88 -4.95
C SER A 193 18.59 7.46 -3.62
N ALA A 194 18.48 8.77 -3.41
CA ALA A 194 18.83 9.43 -2.15
C ALA A 194 17.65 9.52 -1.16
N VAL A 195 16.43 9.19 -1.60
CA VAL A 195 15.21 9.35 -0.79
C VAL A 195 15.14 8.26 0.29
N THR A 196 14.87 8.68 1.52
CA THR A 196 14.67 7.78 2.66
C THR A 196 13.23 7.79 3.18
N ASN A 197 12.45 8.83 2.86
CA ASN A 197 11.06 8.99 3.29
C ASN A 197 10.13 9.34 2.10
N MET A 198 9.16 8.45 1.83
CA MET A 198 8.10 8.61 0.82
C MET A 198 6.69 8.53 1.43
N GLU A 199 6.56 8.77 2.73
CA GLU A 199 5.29 8.78 3.46
C GLU A 199 4.21 9.55 2.71
N THR A 200 3.05 8.93 2.51
CA THR A 200 1.86 9.60 1.94
C THR A 200 2.13 10.38 0.65
N MET A 201 3.20 10.07 -0.10
CA MET A 201 3.63 10.90 -1.23
C MET A 201 2.52 11.10 -2.26
N PHE A 202 1.76 10.04 -2.56
CA PHE A 202 0.62 10.03 -3.48
C PHE A 202 -0.72 9.75 -2.77
N GLY A 203 -0.78 9.94 -1.44
CA GLY A 203 -2.03 9.73 -0.72
C GLY A 203 -3.12 10.69 -1.22
N GLN A 204 -4.29 10.18 -1.60
CA GLN A 204 -5.40 10.95 -2.19
C GLN A 204 -5.03 11.63 -3.53
N ALA A 205 -4.07 11.08 -4.27
CA ALA A 205 -3.75 11.49 -5.64
C ALA A 205 -4.62 10.70 -6.63
N ASP A 206 -5.92 11.00 -6.66
CA ASP A 206 -6.98 10.19 -7.29
C ASP A 206 -6.66 9.73 -8.73
N SER A 207 -6.05 10.60 -9.54
CA SER A 207 -5.76 10.35 -10.97
C SER A 207 -4.38 9.77 -11.25
N PHE A 208 -3.45 9.75 -10.29
CA PHE A 208 -2.06 9.42 -10.55
C PHE A 208 -1.88 7.95 -10.95
N ASN A 209 -1.30 7.70 -12.13
CA ASN A 209 -1.09 6.36 -12.66
C ASN A 209 0.13 6.28 -13.61
N GLN A 210 1.20 7.01 -13.31
CA GLN A 210 2.41 7.06 -14.15
C GLN A 210 3.46 6.00 -13.80
N PRO A 211 4.23 5.50 -14.80
CA PRO A 211 5.16 4.40 -14.59
C PRO A 211 6.36 4.82 -13.74
N ILE A 212 6.36 4.40 -12.47
CA ILE A 212 7.41 4.65 -11.47
C ILE A 212 8.18 3.38 -11.06
N GLY A 213 7.92 2.26 -11.75
CA GLY A 213 8.58 0.98 -11.46
C GLY A 213 10.10 0.96 -11.65
N ALA A 214 10.66 1.96 -12.35
CA ALA A 214 12.10 2.10 -12.57
C ALA A 214 12.83 2.89 -11.47
N TRP A 215 12.11 3.40 -10.47
CA TRP A 215 12.70 4.10 -9.35
C TRP A 215 13.57 3.19 -8.47
N ASP A 216 14.75 3.68 -8.11
CA ASP A 216 15.60 3.07 -7.10
C ASP A 216 15.14 3.51 -5.70
N VAL A 217 14.32 2.69 -5.07
CA VAL A 217 13.77 2.93 -3.72
C VAL A 217 14.55 2.21 -2.62
N GLY A 218 15.74 1.65 -2.91
CA GLY A 218 16.48 0.80 -1.99
C GLY A 218 16.91 1.49 -0.69
N ASN A 219 16.96 2.82 -0.64
CA ASN A 219 17.25 3.58 0.59
C ASN A 219 15.99 4.02 1.37
N VAL A 220 14.79 3.75 0.87
CA VAL A 220 13.53 4.15 1.51
C VAL A 220 13.25 3.26 2.71
N THR A 221 12.93 3.89 3.83
CA THR A 221 12.61 3.20 5.10
C THR A 221 11.15 3.38 5.53
N HIS A 222 10.48 4.43 5.02
CA HIS A 222 9.09 4.80 5.38
C HIS A 222 8.20 4.92 4.13
N MET A 223 7.18 4.06 4.03
CA MET A 223 6.19 4.05 2.92
C MET A 223 4.72 4.03 3.39
N TRP A 224 4.46 4.27 4.69
CA TRP A 224 3.10 4.44 5.22
C TRP A 224 2.26 5.42 4.38
N PHE A 225 1.02 5.00 4.08
CA PHE A 225 0.03 5.73 3.30
C PHE A 225 0.45 6.17 1.88
N MET A 226 1.55 5.66 1.31
CA MET A 226 2.12 6.19 0.06
C MET A 226 1.11 6.29 -1.08
N PHE A 227 0.23 5.30 -1.25
CA PHE A 227 -0.85 5.25 -2.25
C PHE A 227 -2.24 5.15 -1.60
N ASP A 228 -2.40 5.59 -0.36
CA ASP A 228 -3.68 5.62 0.33
C ASP A 228 -4.68 6.47 -0.46
N GLU A 229 -5.83 5.91 -0.86
CA GLU A 229 -6.85 6.57 -1.70
C GLU A 229 -6.33 7.03 -3.08
N ALA A 230 -5.22 6.48 -3.59
CA ALA A 230 -4.78 6.68 -4.97
C ALA A 230 -5.60 5.79 -5.93
N TRP A 231 -6.88 6.17 -6.15
CA TRP A 231 -7.90 5.30 -6.77
C TRP A 231 -7.50 4.70 -8.12
N SER A 232 -6.78 5.46 -8.96
CA SER A 232 -6.41 5.05 -10.32
C SER A 232 -5.07 4.32 -10.42
N PHE A 233 -4.27 4.29 -9.35
CA PHE A 233 -2.90 3.78 -9.42
C PHE A 233 -2.86 2.26 -9.63
N ASN A 234 -2.24 1.82 -10.73
CA ASN A 234 -2.08 0.41 -11.08
C ASN A 234 -0.82 0.15 -11.92
N GLN A 235 0.31 0.73 -11.52
CA GLN A 235 1.58 0.62 -12.25
C GLN A 235 2.50 -0.46 -11.68
N PRO A 236 3.24 -1.19 -12.53
CA PRO A 236 4.10 -2.28 -12.08
C PRO A 236 5.24 -1.76 -11.22
N ILE A 237 5.23 -2.14 -9.94
CA ILE A 237 6.24 -1.75 -8.93
C ILE A 237 6.90 -2.97 -8.25
N GLY A 238 6.64 -4.19 -8.76
CA GLY A 238 7.21 -5.42 -8.21
C GLY A 238 8.75 -5.52 -8.27
N ALA A 239 9.39 -4.67 -9.08
CA ALA A 239 10.85 -4.59 -9.20
C ALA A 239 11.52 -3.70 -8.14
N TRP A 240 10.74 -3.02 -7.29
CA TRP A 240 11.28 -2.22 -6.19
C TRP A 240 11.99 -3.09 -5.15
N ASP A 241 13.16 -2.65 -4.72
CA ASP A 241 13.84 -3.17 -3.54
C ASP A 241 13.28 -2.49 -2.29
N VAL A 242 12.37 -3.19 -1.59
CA VAL A 242 11.74 -2.72 -0.35
C VAL A 242 12.36 -3.32 0.91
N SER A 243 13.52 -3.98 0.79
CA SER A 243 14.16 -4.70 1.90
C SER A 243 14.53 -3.81 3.09
N ASN A 244 14.70 -2.49 2.90
CA ASN A 244 14.95 -1.54 3.98
C ASN A 244 13.69 -0.88 4.56
N VAL A 245 12.51 -1.16 4.01
CA VAL A 245 11.25 -0.58 4.49
C VAL A 245 10.83 -1.24 5.79
N THR A 246 10.47 -0.43 6.79
CA THR A 246 10.08 -0.90 8.12
C THR A 246 8.59 -0.70 8.42
N HIS A 247 7.92 0.21 7.72
CA HIS A 247 6.51 0.57 7.94
C HIS A 247 5.74 0.66 6.61
N MET A 248 4.69 -0.17 6.45
CA MET A 248 3.82 -0.23 5.26
C MET A 248 2.32 -0.01 5.57
N VAL A 249 2.02 0.57 6.74
CA VAL A 249 0.64 0.86 7.18
C VAL A 249 -0.13 1.60 6.09
N ALA A 250 -1.30 1.06 5.72
CA ALA A 250 -2.24 1.62 4.76
C ALA A 250 -1.64 2.01 3.39
N MET A 251 -0.53 1.39 2.97
CA MET A 251 0.18 1.77 1.74
C MET A 251 -0.74 1.77 0.49
N PHE A 252 -1.65 0.80 0.38
CA PHE A 252 -2.61 0.66 -0.73
C PHE A 252 -4.08 0.72 -0.25
N ARG A 253 -4.34 1.31 0.92
CA ARG A 253 -5.72 1.45 1.42
C ARG A 253 -6.54 2.22 0.38
N ARG A 254 -7.69 1.68 -0.04
CA ARG A 254 -8.58 2.25 -1.08
C ARG A 254 -7.88 2.54 -2.42
N ALA A 255 -6.76 1.89 -2.73
CA ALA A 255 -6.19 1.90 -4.08
C ALA A 255 -6.99 0.93 -4.97
N TYR A 256 -8.23 1.32 -5.31
CA TYR A 256 -9.24 0.42 -5.90
C TYR A 256 -8.78 -0.29 -7.18
N ALA A 257 -7.94 0.33 -7.99
CA ALA A 257 -7.46 -0.23 -9.24
C ALA A 257 -6.19 -1.12 -9.11
N PHE A 258 -5.52 -1.10 -7.94
CA PHE A 258 -4.20 -1.72 -7.80
C PHE A 258 -4.27 -3.25 -7.78
N ASP A 259 -3.64 -3.89 -8.76
CA ASP A 259 -3.54 -5.36 -8.88
C ASP A 259 -2.21 -5.77 -9.55
N GLN A 260 -1.09 -5.20 -9.10
CA GLN A 260 0.23 -5.46 -9.69
C GLN A 260 1.05 -6.47 -8.88
N PRO A 261 1.82 -7.35 -9.54
CA PRO A 261 2.56 -8.40 -8.86
C PRO A 261 3.64 -7.80 -7.94
N ILE A 262 3.51 -8.05 -6.64
CA ILE A 262 4.43 -7.61 -5.58
C ILE A 262 4.90 -8.77 -4.70
N GLY A 263 4.60 -10.02 -5.08
CA GLY A 263 4.99 -11.22 -4.33
C GLY A 263 6.51 -11.43 -4.19
N SER A 264 7.31 -10.74 -5.01
CA SER A 264 8.78 -10.76 -4.97
C SER A 264 9.41 -9.77 -3.99
N TRP A 265 8.60 -8.92 -3.33
CA TRP A 265 9.11 -8.00 -2.33
C TRP A 265 9.67 -8.73 -1.11
N ASP A 266 10.85 -8.31 -0.66
CA ASP A 266 11.41 -8.69 0.63
C ASP A 266 10.82 -7.78 1.70
N VAL A 267 9.86 -8.30 2.48
CA VAL A 267 9.16 -7.58 3.55
C VAL A 267 9.63 -8.01 4.95
N SER A 268 10.74 -8.74 5.06
CA SER A 268 11.24 -9.33 6.31
C SER A 268 11.57 -8.29 7.40
N ASN A 269 11.84 -7.04 7.02
CA ASN A 269 12.10 -5.93 7.95
C ASN A 269 10.85 -5.10 8.33
N VAL A 270 9.67 -5.43 7.77
CA VAL A 270 8.43 -4.68 8.04
C VAL A 270 7.86 -5.09 9.40
N MET A 271 7.51 -4.11 10.22
CA MET A 271 6.98 -4.33 11.58
C MET A 271 5.45 -4.14 11.66
N GLU A 272 4.88 -3.31 10.77
CA GLU A 272 3.46 -2.93 10.78
C GLU A 272 2.86 -2.91 9.36
N MET A 273 1.74 -3.62 9.18
CA MET A 273 1.00 -3.74 7.91
C MET A 273 -0.51 -3.47 8.06
N SER A 274 -0.94 -2.85 9.16
CA SER A 274 -2.36 -2.55 9.37
C SER A 274 -2.94 -1.73 8.20
N TYR A 275 -4.15 -2.08 7.79
CA TYR A 275 -4.87 -1.47 6.66
C TYR A 275 -4.19 -1.54 5.28
N MET A 276 -3.10 -2.28 5.07
CA MET A 276 -2.28 -2.21 3.85
C MET A 276 -3.10 -2.32 2.55
N PHE A 277 -4.07 -3.23 2.47
CA PHE A 277 -4.97 -3.46 1.33
C PHE A 277 -6.45 -3.23 1.69
N HIS A 278 -6.73 -2.47 2.75
CA HIS A 278 -8.09 -2.21 3.20
C HIS A 278 -8.88 -1.46 2.11
N TYR A 279 -10.01 -2.02 1.66
CA TYR A 279 -10.77 -1.56 0.49
C TYR A 279 -10.01 -1.57 -0.86
N ALA A 280 -8.89 -2.28 -0.99
CA ALA A 280 -8.22 -2.47 -2.29
C ALA A 280 -8.96 -3.54 -3.11
N SER A 281 -10.12 -3.19 -3.66
CA SER A 281 -11.10 -4.16 -4.19
C SER A 281 -10.61 -5.00 -5.36
N ALA A 282 -9.66 -4.54 -6.17
CA ALA A 282 -9.10 -5.30 -7.30
C ALA A 282 -7.93 -6.23 -6.94
N PHE A 283 -7.30 -6.05 -5.77
CA PHE A 283 -6.04 -6.73 -5.46
C PHE A 283 -6.22 -8.24 -5.29
N ASN A 284 -5.51 -9.06 -6.09
CA ASN A 284 -5.55 -10.53 -6.01
C ASN A 284 -4.21 -11.21 -6.36
N GLN A 285 -3.10 -10.59 -5.95
CA GLN A 285 -1.75 -11.06 -6.29
C GLN A 285 -1.21 -12.07 -5.28
N PRO A 286 -0.40 -13.05 -5.72
CA PRO A 286 0.17 -14.05 -4.82
C PRO A 286 1.23 -13.42 -3.91
N ILE A 287 0.92 -13.35 -2.62
CA ILE A 287 1.80 -12.80 -1.55
C ILE A 287 2.07 -13.82 -0.44
N GLY A 288 1.69 -15.09 -0.64
CA GLY A 288 1.91 -16.17 0.33
C GLY A 288 3.38 -16.48 0.61
N SER A 289 4.31 -15.99 -0.23
CA SER A 289 5.77 -16.13 -0.05
C SER A 289 6.43 -15.00 0.72
N TRP A 290 5.67 -13.99 1.18
CA TRP A 290 6.21 -12.92 2.00
C TRP A 290 6.65 -13.45 3.37
N ASP A 291 7.84 -13.05 3.80
CA ASP A 291 8.30 -13.26 5.17
C ASP A 291 7.69 -12.19 6.08
N VAL A 292 6.61 -12.56 6.78
CA VAL A 292 5.90 -11.70 7.73
C VAL A 292 6.20 -12.02 9.19
N SER A 293 7.25 -12.81 9.45
CA SER A 293 7.62 -13.27 10.79
C SER A 293 7.92 -12.13 11.79
N GLY A 294 8.30 -10.95 11.28
CA GLY A 294 8.54 -9.73 12.06
C GLY A 294 7.33 -8.81 12.27
N VAL A 295 6.19 -9.08 11.63
CA VAL A 295 5.03 -8.17 11.64
C VAL A 295 4.20 -8.36 12.90
N SER A 296 3.96 -7.27 13.63
CA SER A 296 3.21 -7.27 14.88
C SER A 296 1.74 -6.88 14.74
N ASP A 297 1.37 -6.14 13.70
CA ASP A 297 -0.01 -5.68 13.46
C ASP A 297 -0.42 -5.77 11.99
N MET A 298 -1.50 -6.51 11.72
CA MET A 298 -2.17 -6.69 10.43
C MET A 298 -3.67 -6.34 10.50
N GLY A 299 -4.07 -5.54 11.49
CA GLY A 299 -5.45 -5.10 11.69
C GLY A 299 -6.05 -4.55 10.40
N SER A 300 -7.22 -5.07 10.01
CA SER A 300 -7.96 -4.70 8.80
C SER A 300 -7.18 -4.77 7.49
N MET A 301 -6.04 -5.49 7.42
CA MET A 301 -5.15 -5.50 6.25
C MET A 301 -5.86 -5.81 4.93
N PHE A 302 -6.78 -6.78 4.91
CA PHE A 302 -7.56 -7.18 3.73
C PHE A 302 -9.06 -6.91 3.89
N SER A 303 -9.47 -6.10 4.87
CA SER A 303 -10.88 -5.85 5.07
C SER A 303 -11.47 -5.15 3.84
N SER A 304 -12.55 -5.69 3.29
CA SER A 304 -13.19 -5.24 2.04
C SER A 304 -12.26 -5.30 0.80
N ALA A 305 -11.22 -6.15 0.81
CA ALA A 305 -10.45 -6.51 -0.39
C ALA A 305 -11.21 -7.59 -1.17
N GLU A 306 -12.27 -7.18 -1.88
CA GLU A 306 -13.30 -8.06 -2.45
C GLU A 306 -12.79 -9.10 -3.46
N SER A 307 -11.68 -8.84 -4.16
CA SER A 307 -11.11 -9.78 -5.13
C SER A 307 -10.01 -10.68 -4.54
N PHE A 308 -9.61 -10.48 -3.29
CA PHE A 308 -8.46 -11.16 -2.70
C PHE A 308 -8.78 -12.62 -2.35
N ASP A 309 -8.35 -13.57 -3.20
CA ASP A 309 -8.55 -15.01 -3.02
C ASP A 309 -7.20 -15.75 -3.10
N ARG A 310 -6.38 -15.56 -2.06
CA ARG A 310 -5.06 -16.18 -1.90
C ARG A 310 -4.91 -16.73 -0.49
N SER A 311 -4.52 -18.01 -0.41
CA SER A 311 -4.14 -18.66 0.85
C SER A 311 -2.97 -17.90 1.51
N LEU A 312 -3.05 -17.76 2.83
CA LEU A 312 -2.01 -17.20 3.69
C LEU A 312 -1.38 -18.29 4.59
N GLU A 313 -1.56 -19.57 4.23
CA GLU A 313 -1.21 -20.74 5.06
C GLU A 313 0.27 -20.85 5.43
N HIS A 314 1.17 -20.19 4.69
CA HIS A 314 2.63 -20.25 4.88
C HIS A 314 3.20 -19.03 5.59
N TRP A 315 2.36 -18.10 6.03
CA TRP A 315 2.81 -16.95 6.79
C TRP A 315 3.17 -17.35 8.21
N ASP A 316 4.43 -17.13 8.60
CA ASP A 316 4.84 -17.18 10.00
C ASP A 316 4.24 -15.99 10.75
N ILE A 317 3.20 -16.26 11.54
CA ILE A 317 2.49 -15.26 12.35
C ILE A 317 3.01 -15.20 13.79
N SER A 318 4.17 -15.79 14.11
CA SER A 318 4.69 -15.89 15.47
C SER A 318 4.73 -14.58 16.25
N SER A 319 4.98 -13.45 15.57
CA SER A 319 5.10 -12.12 16.18
C SER A 319 3.80 -11.32 16.22
N LEU A 320 2.71 -11.87 15.65
CA LEU A 320 1.47 -11.13 15.45
C LEU A 320 0.75 -10.89 16.77
N LEU A 321 0.48 -9.60 17.06
CA LEU A 321 -0.26 -9.14 18.23
C LEU A 321 -1.68 -8.68 17.88
N GLY A 322 -1.91 -8.24 16.64
CA GLY A 322 -3.18 -7.68 16.20
C GLY A 322 -3.61 -8.14 14.79
N ALA A 323 -4.77 -8.80 14.70
CA ALA A 323 -5.41 -9.19 13.43
C ALA A 323 -6.91 -8.76 13.39
N GLY A 324 -7.26 -7.75 14.19
CA GLY A 324 -8.64 -7.29 14.33
C GLY A 324 -9.22 -6.84 13.00
N GLY A 325 -10.30 -7.49 12.56
CA GLY A 325 -10.94 -7.19 11.28
C GLY A 325 -10.12 -7.53 10.04
N MET A 326 -8.97 -8.22 10.16
CA MET A 326 -8.00 -8.42 9.07
C MET A 326 -8.63 -8.92 7.77
N LEU A 327 -9.59 -9.85 7.84
CA LEU A 327 -10.19 -10.56 6.71
C LEU A 327 -11.67 -10.22 6.48
N ASN A 328 -12.24 -9.27 7.24
CA ASN A 328 -13.65 -8.91 7.15
C ASN A 328 -14.04 -8.50 5.71
N PHE A 329 -15.03 -9.16 5.13
CA PHE A 329 -15.54 -8.90 3.77
C PHE A 329 -14.45 -8.97 2.68
N SER A 330 -13.39 -9.75 2.92
CA SER A 330 -12.40 -10.08 1.89
C SER A 330 -12.97 -11.09 0.88
N GLY A 331 -12.29 -11.25 -0.26
CA GLY A 331 -12.66 -12.18 -1.32
C GLY A 331 -12.25 -13.64 -1.10
N LEU A 332 -11.79 -14.02 0.10
CA LEU A 332 -11.27 -15.37 0.34
C LEU A 332 -12.36 -16.41 0.08
N SER A 333 -12.08 -17.33 -0.85
CA SER A 333 -12.92 -18.51 -1.03
C SER A 333 -12.83 -19.41 0.21
N ILE A 334 -13.80 -20.32 0.35
CA ILE A 334 -13.79 -21.36 1.40
C ILE A 334 -12.45 -22.12 1.41
N VAL A 335 -11.92 -22.46 0.22
CA VAL A 335 -10.65 -23.20 0.08
C VAL A 335 -9.47 -22.38 0.61
N SER A 336 -9.37 -21.11 0.23
CA SER A 336 -8.28 -20.23 0.68
C SER A 336 -8.38 -19.92 2.17
N TYR A 337 -9.59 -19.73 2.68
CA TYR A 337 -9.81 -19.48 4.11
C TYR A 337 -9.53 -20.73 4.96
N ASP A 338 -10.01 -21.91 4.53
CA ASP A 338 -9.69 -23.20 5.16
C ASP A 338 -8.18 -23.43 5.21
N SER A 339 -7.48 -23.24 4.09
CA SER A 339 -6.02 -23.43 4.00
C SER A 339 -5.29 -22.46 4.96
N THR A 340 -5.74 -21.21 5.02
CA THR A 340 -5.19 -20.20 5.93
C THR A 340 -5.36 -20.61 7.40
N LEU A 341 -6.56 -21.03 7.80
CA LEU A 341 -6.83 -21.50 9.15
C LEU A 341 -5.99 -22.73 9.51
N ILE A 342 -5.91 -23.70 8.58
CA ILE A 342 -5.14 -24.94 8.76
C ILE A 342 -3.65 -24.64 8.92
N GLY A 343 -3.09 -23.77 8.09
CA GLY A 343 -1.71 -23.32 8.19
C GLY A 343 -1.42 -22.68 9.55
N TRP A 344 -2.23 -21.69 9.95
CA TRP A 344 -2.01 -20.96 11.20
C TRP A 344 -2.25 -21.76 12.48
N ALA A 345 -3.01 -22.87 12.40
CA ALA A 345 -3.20 -23.79 13.52
C ALA A 345 -2.05 -24.82 13.66
N ARG A 346 -1.06 -24.81 12.76
CA ARG A 346 0.10 -25.69 12.76
C ARG A 346 1.35 -24.90 13.04
N LEU A 347 2.16 -25.36 13.99
CA LEU A 347 3.49 -24.79 14.23
C LEU A 347 4.50 -25.44 13.27
N ASP A 348 4.91 -24.72 12.24
CA ASP A 348 5.84 -25.19 11.22
C ASP A 348 7.32 -25.02 11.61
N PRO A 349 8.24 -25.80 11.01
CA PRO A 349 9.67 -25.67 11.29
C PRO A 349 10.19 -24.27 10.98
N GLY A 350 10.66 -23.56 12.01
CA GLY A 350 11.17 -22.18 11.91
C GLY A 350 10.31 -21.18 12.67
N GLU A 351 9.03 -21.50 12.87
CA GLU A 351 8.11 -20.70 13.66
C GLU A 351 8.39 -20.87 15.15
N THR A 352 8.12 -19.83 15.94
CA THR A 352 8.40 -19.83 17.39
C THR A 352 7.16 -20.10 18.23
N GLN A 353 5.97 -19.78 17.73
CA GLN A 353 4.71 -20.00 18.41
C GLN A 353 3.51 -19.82 17.46
N ILE A 354 2.39 -20.43 17.83
CA ILE A 354 1.07 -19.96 17.38
C ILE A 354 0.63 -18.88 18.38
N PRO A 355 0.34 -17.63 17.93
CA PRO A 355 -0.07 -16.52 18.80
C PRO A 355 -1.17 -16.88 19.78
N GLN A 356 -1.18 -16.25 20.95
CA GLN A 356 -2.21 -16.44 21.97
C GLN A 356 -3.17 -15.25 22.00
N ASP A 357 -4.43 -15.50 22.35
CA ASP A 357 -5.46 -14.48 22.61
C ASP A 357 -5.70 -13.50 21.45
N LEU A 358 -5.43 -13.92 20.20
CA LEU A 358 -5.55 -13.09 19.02
C LEU A 358 -7.02 -12.90 18.62
N SER A 359 -7.42 -11.68 18.28
CA SER A 359 -8.71 -11.42 17.64
C SER A 359 -8.55 -11.40 16.12
N LEU A 360 -9.16 -12.37 15.44
CA LEU A 360 -9.24 -12.44 13.98
C LEU A 360 -10.65 -12.07 13.53
N GLY A 361 -10.78 -10.96 12.81
CA GLY A 361 -12.04 -10.63 12.13
C GLY A 361 -12.04 -11.22 10.72
N ALA A 362 -13.05 -12.03 10.42
CA ALA A 362 -13.28 -12.74 9.15
C ALA A 362 -14.77 -12.70 8.76
N LEU A 363 -15.50 -11.64 9.15
CA LEU A 363 -16.92 -11.49 8.89
C LEU A 363 -17.20 -11.55 7.37
N GLY A 364 -18.22 -12.27 6.94
CA GLY A 364 -18.50 -12.49 5.51
C GLY A 364 -17.75 -13.67 4.89
N LEU A 365 -16.91 -14.39 5.65
CA LEU A 365 -16.26 -15.62 5.22
C LEU A 365 -16.90 -16.83 5.89
N THR A 366 -17.08 -17.91 5.13
CA THR A 366 -17.46 -19.24 5.64
C THR A 366 -16.31 -20.23 5.45
N TYR A 367 -16.26 -21.26 6.29
CA TYR A 367 -15.24 -22.32 6.24
C TYR A 367 -15.89 -23.69 6.08
N CYS A 368 -15.12 -24.71 5.69
CA CYS A 368 -15.58 -26.08 5.56
C CYS A 368 -14.60 -27.07 6.21
N HIS A 369 -13.48 -27.35 5.55
CA HIS A 369 -12.48 -28.32 6.02
C HIS A 369 -11.56 -27.73 7.11
N GLY A 370 -11.57 -26.42 7.34
CA GLY A 370 -10.81 -25.73 8.37
C GLY A 370 -11.39 -25.80 9.79
N PHE A 371 -12.52 -26.50 10.01
CA PHE A 371 -13.22 -26.54 11.30
C PHE A 371 -12.31 -26.94 12.49
N ALA A 372 -11.52 -28.00 12.35
CA ALA A 372 -10.66 -28.47 13.43
C ALA A 372 -9.52 -27.49 13.75
N ALA A 373 -8.95 -26.86 12.72
CA ALA A 373 -7.91 -25.84 12.86
C ALA A 373 -8.46 -24.59 13.56
N ARG A 374 -9.63 -24.13 13.14
CA ARG A 374 -10.37 -23.03 13.76
C ARG A 374 -10.67 -23.29 15.23
N ASP A 375 -11.17 -24.48 15.57
CA ASP A 375 -11.46 -24.86 16.96
C ASP A 375 -10.19 -24.92 17.80
N SER A 376 -9.06 -25.41 17.26
CA SER A 376 -7.76 -25.36 17.93
C SER A 376 -7.34 -23.93 18.25
N LEU A 377 -7.38 -23.03 17.25
CA LEU A 377 -7.04 -21.61 17.42
C LEU A 377 -7.88 -20.97 18.53
N MET A 378 -9.19 -21.24 18.58
CA MET A 378 -10.07 -20.67 19.60
C MET A 378 -9.90 -21.31 20.99
N LEU A 379 -9.88 -22.63 21.08
CA LEU A 379 -9.95 -23.36 22.35
C LEU A 379 -8.59 -23.57 23.01
N VAL A 380 -7.55 -23.77 22.20
CA VAL A 380 -6.18 -24.04 22.68
C VAL A 380 -5.37 -22.75 22.74
N HIS A 381 -5.51 -21.88 21.73
CA HIS A 381 -4.72 -20.64 21.62
C HIS A 381 -5.50 -19.38 22.06
N GLY A 382 -6.76 -19.52 22.51
CA GLY A 382 -7.54 -18.41 23.04
C GLY A 382 -8.02 -17.40 21.99
N TRP A 383 -7.96 -17.73 20.70
CA TRP A 383 -8.36 -16.79 19.66
C TRP A 383 -9.85 -16.45 19.72
N THR A 384 -10.17 -15.21 19.36
CA THR A 384 -11.54 -14.79 19.06
C THR A 384 -11.69 -14.64 17.55
N ILE A 385 -12.29 -15.64 16.91
CA ILE A 385 -12.56 -15.63 15.46
C ILE A 385 -14.01 -15.20 15.22
N THR A 386 -14.20 -14.12 14.46
CA THR A 386 -15.52 -13.63 14.04
C THR A 386 -15.71 -13.83 12.55
N ASP A 387 -16.27 -14.97 12.15
CA ASP A 387 -16.63 -15.37 10.78
C ASP A 387 -18.13 -15.70 10.67
N ASP A 388 -18.61 -16.08 9.48
CA ASP A 388 -20.02 -16.43 9.24
C ASP A 388 -20.35 -17.90 9.55
N GLY A 389 -19.40 -18.63 10.14
CA GLY A 389 -19.56 -20.03 10.53
C GLY A 389 -19.30 -21.03 9.39
N PRO A 390 -19.63 -22.32 9.61
CA PRO A 390 -19.43 -23.35 8.60
C PRO A 390 -20.37 -23.14 7.41
N ASP A 391 -19.87 -23.37 6.20
CA ASP A 391 -20.69 -23.29 4.99
C ASP A 391 -21.84 -24.32 5.05
N PRO A 392 -23.10 -23.93 4.80
CA PRO A 392 -24.24 -24.83 4.91
C PRO A 392 -24.26 -25.95 3.86
N ASN A 393 -23.47 -25.82 2.79
CA ASN A 393 -23.30 -26.85 1.76
C ASN A 393 -21.99 -27.63 1.92
N CYS A 394 -21.24 -27.37 2.99
CA CYS A 394 -20.02 -28.12 3.30
C CYS A 394 -20.36 -29.60 3.49
N THR A 395 -19.72 -30.45 2.69
CA THR A 395 -19.79 -31.91 2.82
C THR A 395 -18.46 -32.39 3.39
N ILE A 396 -18.49 -32.88 4.62
CA ILE A 396 -17.33 -33.51 5.25
C ILE A 396 -17.42 -35.00 4.90
N ASP A 397 -16.70 -35.41 3.86
CA ASP A 397 -16.51 -36.83 3.58
C ASP A 397 -15.61 -37.42 4.66
N LEU A 398 -16.18 -38.22 5.56
CA LEU A 398 -15.44 -38.99 6.55
C LEU A 398 -15.21 -40.39 5.99
N CYS A 399 -13.96 -40.81 5.79
CA CYS A 399 -13.67 -42.19 5.45
C CYS A 399 -13.89 -43.07 6.70
N PRO A 400 -14.42 -44.31 6.58
CA PRO A 400 -14.60 -45.21 7.73
C PRO A 400 -13.30 -45.55 8.49
N GLU A 401 -12.16 -45.42 7.81
CA GLU A 401 -10.80 -45.62 8.33
C GLU A 401 -10.38 -44.51 9.30
N ASP A 402 -11.04 -43.36 9.20
CA ASP A 402 -10.82 -42.20 10.05
C ASP A 402 -11.53 -42.34 11.40
N ILE A 403 -12.41 -43.33 11.60
CA ILE A 403 -13.15 -43.54 12.85
C ILE A 403 -12.58 -44.78 13.56
N ASN A 404 -11.74 -44.58 14.56
CA ASN A 404 -11.31 -45.68 15.41
C ASN A 404 -12.41 -46.03 16.43
N GLY A 405 -12.50 -47.30 16.82
CA GLY A 405 -13.51 -47.84 17.75
C GLY A 405 -13.47 -47.30 19.19
N ASP A 406 -12.70 -46.25 19.44
CA ASP A 406 -12.63 -45.44 20.66
C ASP A 406 -13.37 -44.09 20.52
N GLY A 407 -13.92 -43.79 19.34
CA GLY A 407 -14.61 -42.53 19.07
C GLY A 407 -13.66 -41.36 18.83
N LEU A 408 -12.40 -41.58 18.46
CA LEU A 408 -11.56 -40.54 17.86
C LEU A 408 -11.68 -40.55 16.34
N VAL A 409 -11.77 -39.37 15.73
CA VAL A 409 -11.60 -39.21 14.28
C VAL A 409 -10.16 -38.80 13.99
N LYS A 410 -9.54 -39.44 13.00
CA LYS A 410 -8.30 -38.97 12.41
C LYS A 410 -8.66 -38.25 11.13
N TYR A 411 -8.26 -36.99 10.96
CA TYR A 411 -8.53 -36.29 9.70
C TYR A 411 -7.44 -36.64 8.69
N ALA A 412 -7.78 -37.39 7.64
CA ALA A 412 -6.91 -37.63 6.49
C ALA A 412 -7.31 -36.70 5.34
N GLY A 413 -6.80 -35.47 5.36
CA GLY A 413 -7.22 -34.44 4.39
C GLY A 413 -6.11 -33.49 3.97
N ALA A 414 -5.07 -34.01 3.29
CA ALA A 414 -4.29 -33.38 2.21
C ALA A 414 -2.87 -34.01 2.09
N ALA A 415 -2.62 -34.80 1.04
CA ALA A 415 -1.36 -35.25 0.40
C ALA A 415 -0.10 -35.62 1.24
N ASN A 416 -0.06 -35.40 2.55
CA ASN A 416 1.02 -35.67 3.48
C ASN A 416 0.39 -36.11 4.80
N ASP A 417 -0.11 -37.33 4.84
CA ASP A 417 -0.71 -37.99 6.01
C ASP A 417 0.13 -37.77 7.28
N ARG A 418 -0.37 -36.95 8.22
CA ARG A 418 0.04 -36.97 9.63
C ARG A 418 -1.12 -36.61 10.55
N ASP A 419 -1.40 -37.54 11.45
CA ASP A 419 -2.55 -37.62 12.36
C ASP A 419 -2.86 -36.30 13.11
N LEU A 420 -4.03 -35.72 12.83
CA LEU A 420 -4.71 -34.83 13.77
C LEU A 420 -5.46 -35.70 14.78
N ILE A 421 -5.09 -35.65 16.07
CA ILE A 421 -5.78 -36.40 17.12
C ILE A 421 -7.06 -35.64 17.50
N LEU A 422 -8.23 -36.07 17.03
CA LEU A 422 -9.54 -35.49 17.43
C LEU A 422 -10.21 -36.31 18.54
N GLN A 423 -10.42 -35.71 19.71
CA GLN A 423 -11.24 -36.31 20.77
C GLN A 423 -12.72 -35.92 20.61
N PHE A 424 -13.63 -36.87 20.36
CA PHE A 424 -15.06 -36.58 20.20
C PHE A 424 -15.76 -36.31 21.53
N ILE A 425 -16.64 -35.32 21.49
CA ILE A 425 -17.47 -34.84 22.60
C ILE A 425 -18.90 -35.36 22.39
N GLY A 426 -19.37 -36.24 23.27
CA GLY A 426 -20.79 -36.44 23.61
C GLY A 426 -21.84 -36.44 22.49
N GLY A 427 -21.92 -37.51 21.70
CA GLY A 427 -23.09 -37.84 20.88
C GLY A 427 -23.15 -39.35 20.61
N THR A 428 -24.33 -39.96 20.66
CA THR A 428 -24.51 -41.38 20.31
C THR A 428 -24.09 -41.62 18.86
N ILE A 429 -23.18 -42.59 18.66
CA ILE A 429 -22.84 -43.16 17.35
C ILE A 429 -24.16 -43.59 16.67
N PRO A 430 -24.46 -43.14 15.44
CA PRO A 430 -25.64 -43.59 14.71
C PRO A 430 -25.67 -45.11 14.60
N THR A 431 -26.77 -45.75 15.03
CA THR A 431 -26.87 -47.22 15.14
C THR A 431 -27.08 -47.96 13.81
N ASN A 432 -26.92 -47.30 12.66
CA ASN A 432 -27.10 -47.91 11.35
C ASN A 432 -25.83 -47.72 10.50
N VAL A 433 -24.89 -48.64 10.67
CA VAL A 433 -23.65 -48.76 9.89
C VAL A 433 -23.84 -49.86 8.85
N VAL A 434 -23.64 -49.57 7.56
CA VAL A 434 -23.63 -50.55 6.44
C VAL A 434 -22.39 -50.28 5.58
N PRO A 435 -21.70 -51.31 5.04
CA PRO A 435 -20.37 -51.15 4.45
C PRO A 435 -20.38 -50.51 3.07
N CYS A 436 -19.34 -49.71 2.78
CA CYS A 436 -19.10 -49.07 1.50
C CYS A 436 -18.74 -50.10 0.41
N SER A 437 -19.31 -49.94 -0.79
CA SER A 437 -18.96 -50.72 -1.98
C SER A 437 -18.14 -49.84 -2.93
N GLY A 438 -16.81 -49.84 -2.82
CA GLY A 438 -15.98 -49.16 -3.83
C GLY A 438 -14.57 -48.72 -3.48
N CYS A 439 -14.08 -48.82 -2.23
CA CYS A 439 -12.65 -48.59 -1.98
C CYS A 439 -11.83 -49.70 -2.66
N PRO A 440 -10.73 -49.40 -3.38
CA PRO A 440 -9.83 -50.42 -3.89
C PRO A 440 -9.30 -51.19 -2.68
N GLU A 441 -9.78 -52.41 -2.48
CA GLU A 441 -9.30 -53.26 -1.41
C GLU A 441 -7.82 -53.58 -1.67
N ASP A 442 -6.91 -53.07 -0.83
CA ASP A 442 -5.59 -53.71 -0.67
C ASP A 442 -5.78 -55.00 0.12
N VAL A 443 -6.37 -56.01 -0.53
CA VAL A 443 -6.45 -57.37 0.02
C VAL A 443 -5.10 -58.05 -0.19
N ASN A 444 -4.30 -58.13 0.86
CA ASN A 444 -3.34 -59.22 0.98
C ASN A 444 -4.01 -60.38 1.73
N GLY A 445 -4.03 -61.54 1.07
CA GLY A 445 -4.93 -62.67 1.33
C GLY A 445 -4.66 -63.51 2.59
N ASP A 446 -4.64 -62.91 3.78
CA ASP A 446 -4.65 -63.65 5.05
C ASP A 446 -5.61 -63.11 6.14
N GLY A 447 -6.40 -62.08 5.86
CA GLY A 447 -7.63 -61.77 6.62
C GLY A 447 -7.43 -61.34 8.08
N VAL A 448 -6.26 -60.80 8.44
CA VAL A 448 -6.00 -60.21 9.77
C VAL A 448 -5.39 -58.83 9.63
N VAL A 449 -6.08 -57.80 10.13
CA VAL A 449 -5.55 -56.43 10.26
C VAL A 449 -4.55 -56.40 11.42
N LYS A 450 -3.28 -56.10 11.13
CA LYS A 450 -2.28 -55.75 12.15
C LYS A 450 -1.80 -54.31 11.91
N TYR A 451 -2.03 -53.43 12.88
CA TYR A 451 -1.30 -52.17 12.98
C TYR A 451 0.08 -52.44 13.59
N SER A 452 1.14 -51.92 12.97
CA SER A 452 2.50 -51.97 13.51
C SER A 452 3.10 -50.56 13.60
N GLY A 453 3.51 -50.17 14.81
CA GLY A 453 4.40 -49.04 15.10
C GLY A 453 3.73 -47.98 15.98
N ALA A 454 4.28 -47.51 17.11
CA ALA A 454 5.57 -47.78 17.75
C ALA A 454 5.50 -47.37 19.23
N ASP A 455 6.37 -47.99 20.04
CA ASP A 455 6.58 -47.75 21.47
C ASP A 455 6.92 -46.27 21.78
N ASN A 456 6.05 -45.59 22.55
CA ASN A 456 6.35 -44.52 23.53
C ASN A 456 5.05 -43.77 23.90
N ASP A 457 4.18 -44.40 24.69
CA ASP A 457 3.03 -43.72 25.29
C ASP A 457 3.50 -42.62 26.24
N ARG A 458 3.05 -41.38 26.00
CA ARG A 458 3.00 -40.32 27.00
C ARG A 458 1.55 -40.12 27.40
N ASP A 459 1.28 -40.32 28.68
CA ASP A 459 -0.04 -40.22 29.32
C ASP A 459 -0.76 -38.90 28.98
N LEU A 460 -1.99 -39.01 28.48
CA LEU A 460 -2.90 -37.88 28.21
C LEU A 460 -3.70 -37.52 29.47
N LEU A 461 -3.52 -36.29 29.95
CA LEU A 461 -4.27 -35.70 31.07
C LEU A 461 -5.63 -35.18 30.55
N LEU A 462 -6.75 -35.77 30.98
CA LEU A 462 -8.12 -35.35 30.58
C LEU A 462 -8.59 -34.12 31.39
N GLN A 463 -9.05 -33.07 30.70
CA GLN A 463 -9.94 -32.06 31.28
C GLN A 463 -11.09 -31.73 30.30
N ARG A 464 -12.31 -31.62 30.83
CA ARG A 464 -13.61 -31.63 30.14
C ARG A 464 -14.14 -30.19 29.97
N ILE A 465 -14.62 -29.74 28.79
CA ILE A 465 -15.62 -28.66 28.52
C ILE A 465 -15.91 -28.59 26.98
N GLY A 466 -17.14 -28.21 26.53
CA GLY A 466 -17.73 -28.58 25.20
C GLY A 466 -18.02 -27.51 24.12
N GLY A 467 -18.74 -27.91 23.05
CA GLY A 467 -19.18 -27.10 21.86
C GLY A 467 -20.21 -27.83 20.96
N THR A 468 -20.81 -27.16 19.95
CA THR A 468 -21.89 -27.68 19.05
C THR A 468 -21.39 -28.12 17.67
N VAL A 469 -21.83 -29.30 17.22
CA VAL A 469 -21.49 -29.96 15.93
C VAL A 469 -22.51 -29.59 14.83
N PRO A 470 -22.14 -29.50 13.53
CA PRO A 470 -23.06 -29.23 12.44
C PRO A 470 -24.25 -30.21 12.37
N THR A 471 -25.41 -29.71 11.97
CA THR A 471 -26.71 -30.40 12.00
C THR A 471 -26.89 -31.49 10.93
N SER A 472 -25.90 -31.74 10.08
CA SER A 472 -25.97 -32.76 9.04
C SER A 472 -24.58 -33.31 8.71
N VAL A 473 -24.21 -34.42 9.34
CA VAL A 473 -23.08 -35.25 8.89
C VAL A 473 -23.62 -36.18 7.81
N TYR A 474 -23.31 -35.89 6.55
CA TYR A 474 -23.61 -36.79 5.46
C TYR A 474 -22.43 -37.76 5.31
N VAL A 475 -22.63 -38.97 5.81
CA VAL A 475 -21.76 -40.10 5.45
C VAL A 475 -22.20 -40.52 4.06
N CYS A 476 -21.47 -40.06 3.05
CA CYS A 476 -21.65 -40.55 1.68
C CYS A 476 -21.33 -42.06 1.64
N PRO A 477 -22.04 -42.84 0.80
CA PRO A 477 -22.13 -44.30 0.93
C PRO A 477 -20.79 -45.04 0.79
#